data_AF-A0A9D5U3B8-F1
#
_entry.id   AF-A0A9D5U3B8-F1
#
_cell.length_a   1.000
_cell.length_b   1.000
_cell.length_c   1.000
_cell.angle_alpha   90.00
_cell.angle_beta   90.00
_cell.angle_gamma   90.00
#
_symmetry.space_group_name_H-M   'P 1'
#
loop_
_entity.id
_entity.type
_entity.pdbx_description
1 polymer ?
#
loop_
_entity_poly.entity_id
_entity_poly.type
_entity_poly.pdbx_seq_one_letter_code
_entity_poly.pdbx_strand_id
1 'polypeptide(L)'
;MRRFRFSLETLLSVRRHRQEACEMKVAEIERQRRQVAEERERIGGELTEVYQREREKSAGPLNLESLRAVSQYVRTLCARGRAADLHLGKIAKKKEAALAELVEANRNVKLLENVREDRVEAWRNEVAREDQAFLDELGVGGFRRRRGGVVRVAFFLILALALVGGGVFAYKKGYLSKDYWRQLPEVQLNKVASSTAPSGAAISGGISAPAASATQEASSLPPDVIYDPTEEVFYFASELGKNLRVSSVLKQLDEQKARIREKEEALARREEDLLRRERDLLAREDEVEAKWKDALAALEANQKIIAAQDSREARERREMIARLAKNIGSARPANGAELIQHVDESILPEVLKEITDAKLSKILEQLGTQAAEQNRSAAERLKLIMNIMGKVEEATGEAKSASAARL
;
A
#
# COMPACT_ATOMS: atom_id res chain seq x y z
N MET A 1 -32.31 -3.79 3.02
CA MET A 1 -31.06 -2.99 3.04
C MET A 1 -30.74 -2.55 1.62
N ARG A 2 -30.36 -1.28 1.44
CA ARG A 2 -29.90 -0.77 0.15
C ARG A 2 -28.58 -1.46 -0.22
N ARG A 3 -28.32 -1.72 -1.50
CA ARG A 3 -27.05 -2.28 -1.97
C ARG A 3 -26.13 -1.14 -2.44
N PHE A 4 -24.87 -1.16 -2.04
CA PHE A 4 -23.86 -0.23 -2.55
C PHE A 4 -23.64 -0.43 -4.05
N ARG A 5 -23.61 0.65 -4.83
CA ARG A 5 -23.27 0.65 -6.26
C ARG A 5 -22.18 1.69 -6.49
N PHE A 6 -21.02 1.26 -6.98
CA PHE A 6 -19.92 2.15 -7.30
C PHE A 6 -20.14 2.79 -8.68
N SER A 7 -20.15 4.12 -8.76
CA SER A 7 -20.44 4.84 -10.00
C SER A 7 -19.36 4.65 -11.07
N LEU A 8 -18.12 4.32 -10.68
CA LEU A 8 -16.99 4.13 -11.58
C LEU A 8 -16.67 2.65 -11.85
N GLU A 9 -17.60 1.73 -11.60
CA GLU A 9 -17.35 0.29 -11.78
C GLU A 9 -17.00 -0.07 -13.24
N THR A 10 -17.70 0.53 -14.21
CA THR A 10 -17.40 0.33 -15.65
C THR A 10 -16.00 0.81 -16.00
N LEU A 11 -15.57 1.96 -15.47
CA LEU A 11 -14.22 2.47 -15.70
C LEU A 11 -13.16 1.57 -15.07
N LEU A 12 -13.40 1.08 -13.85
CA LEU A 12 -12.50 0.13 -13.17
C LEU A 12 -12.37 -1.17 -13.99
N SER A 13 -13.46 -1.71 -14.53
CA SER A 13 -13.45 -2.88 -15.42
C SER A 13 -12.62 -2.63 -16.69
N VAL A 14 -12.81 -1.49 -17.36
CA VAL A 14 -12.01 -1.13 -18.56
C VAL A 14 -10.52 -1.03 -18.22
N ARG A 15 -10.17 -0.47 -17.05
CA ARG A 15 -8.77 -0.35 -16.61
C ARG A 15 -8.15 -1.70 -16.27
N ARG A 16 -8.90 -2.62 -15.66
CA ARG A 16 -8.46 -4.00 -15.43
C ARG A 16 -8.19 -4.75 -16.74
N HIS A 17 -9.09 -4.64 -17.72
CA HIS A 17 -8.83 -5.23 -19.04
C HIS A 17 -7.60 -4.64 -19.73
N ARG A 18 -7.33 -3.34 -19.54
CA ARG A 18 -6.08 -2.74 -20.04
C ARG A 18 -4.85 -3.30 -19.32
N GLN A 19 -4.92 -3.50 -18.01
CA GLN A 19 -3.85 -4.16 -17.24
C GLN A 19 -3.61 -5.58 -17.76
N GLU A 20 -4.65 -6.39 -17.90
CA GLU A 20 -4.57 -7.76 -18.45
C GLU A 20 -3.94 -7.76 -19.85
N ALA A 21 -4.32 -6.80 -20.71
CA ALA A 21 -3.72 -6.65 -22.03
C ALA A 21 -2.22 -6.34 -21.96
N CYS A 22 -1.79 -5.48 -21.03
CA CYS A 22 -0.37 -5.21 -20.79
C CYS A 22 0.38 -6.45 -20.27
N GLU A 23 -0.21 -7.24 -19.38
CA GLU A 23 0.36 -8.50 -18.89
C GLU A 23 0.56 -9.52 -20.02
N MET A 24 -0.45 -9.67 -20.89
CA MET A 24 -0.35 -10.53 -22.08
C MET A 24 0.76 -10.07 -23.03
N LYS A 25 0.91 -8.76 -23.25
CA LYS A 25 2.01 -8.21 -24.08
C LYS A 25 3.38 -8.57 -23.50
N VAL A 26 3.57 -8.42 -22.19
CA VAL A 26 4.84 -8.77 -21.53
C VAL A 26 5.13 -10.27 -21.66
N ALA A 27 4.12 -11.12 -21.46
CA ALA A 27 4.25 -12.56 -21.63
C ALA A 27 4.65 -12.95 -23.06
N GLU A 28 4.08 -12.30 -24.07
CA GLU A 28 4.41 -12.54 -25.48
C GLU A 28 5.86 -12.12 -25.79
N ILE A 29 6.30 -10.96 -25.30
CA ILE A 29 7.69 -10.51 -25.46
C ILE A 29 8.67 -11.48 -24.78
N GLU A 30 8.33 -12.04 -23.62
CA GLU A 30 9.14 -13.07 -22.95
C GLU A 30 9.24 -14.36 -23.76
N ARG A 31 8.15 -14.81 -24.40
CA ARG A 31 8.18 -15.96 -25.31
C ARG A 31 9.12 -15.71 -26.48
N GLN A 32 9.03 -14.55 -27.10
CA GLN A 32 9.93 -14.15 -28.19
C GLN A 32 11.39 -14.12 -27.73
N ARG A 33 11.67 -13.56 -26.54
CA ARG A 33 13.01 -13.57 -25.95
C ARG A 33 13.56 -14.98 -25.81
N ARG A 34 12.73 -15.90 -25.27
CA ARG A 34 13.12 -17.29 -25.05
C ARG A 34 13.46 -18.00 -26.35
N GLN A 35 12.64 -17.86 -27.39
CA GLN A 35 12.89 -18.45 -28.71
C GLN A 35 14.22 -18.00 -29.31
N VAL A 36 14.54 -16.70 -29.22
CA VAL A 36 15.80 -16.16 -29.75
C VAL A 36 16.99 -16.59 -28.90
N ALA A 37 16.82 -16.70 -27.59
CA ALA A 37 17.86 -17.21 -26.69
C ALA A 37 18.17 -18.69 -26.97
N GLU A 38 17.15 -19.52 -27.18
CA GLU A 38 17.30 -20.93 -27.57
C GLU A 38 18.03 -21.05 -28.92
N GLU A 39 17.70 -20.20 -29.91
CA GLU A 39 18.45 -20.17 -31.17
C GLU A 39 19.92 -19.78 -30.95
N ARG A 40 20.18 -18.80 -30.09
CA ARG A 40 21.54 -18.33 -29.78
C ARG A 40 22.37 -19.41 -29.09
N GLU A 41 21.76 -20.19 -28.20
CA GLU A 41 22.37 -21.33 -27.53
C GLU A 41 22.66 -22.45 -28.54
N ARG A 42 21.70 -22.79 -29.42
CA ARG A 42 21.89 -23.75 -30.51
C ARG A 42 23.09 -23.40 -31.39
N ILE A 43 23.23 -22.12 -31.78
CA ILE A 43 24.39 -21.65 -32.56
C ILE A 43 25.71 -21.87 -31.80
N GLY A 44 25.72 -21.66 -30.48
CA GLY A 44 26.88 -21.94 -29.62
C GLY A 44 27.22 -23.43 -29.54
N GLY A 45 26.21 -24.29 -29.45
CA GLY A 45 26.37 -25.75 -29.56
C GLY A 45 26.96 -26.16 -30.92
N GLU A 46 26.40 -25.68 -32.02
CA GLU A 46 26.90 -25.94 -33.38
C GLU A 46 28.37 -25.50 -33.55
N LEU A 47 28.75 -24.32 -33.04
CA LEU A 47 30.13 -23.85 -33.04
C LEU A 47 31.05 -24.81 -32.28
N THR A 48 30.64 -25.23 -31.09
CA THR A 48 31.42 -26.14 -30.23
C THR A 48 31.63 -27.49 -30.91
N GLU A 49 30.58 -28.05 -31.53
CA GLU A 49 30.67 -29.29 -32.29
C GLU A 49 31.59 -29.18 -33.50
N VAL A 50 31.59 -28.05 -34.21
CA VAL A 50 32.50 -27.81 -35.34
C VAL A 50 33.94 -27.82 -34.84
N TYR A 51 34.24 -27.11 -33.75
CA TYR A 51 35.60 -27.09 -33.19
C TYR A 51 36.06 -28.47 -32.70
N GLN A 52 35.18 -29.25 -32.06
CA GLN A 52 35.50 -30.62 -31.63
C GLN A 52 35.79 -31.53 -32.82
N ARG A 53 34.93 -31.52 -33.85
CA ARG A 53 35.13 -32.30 -35.08
C ARG A 53 36.43 -31.97 -35.79
N GLU A 54 36.78 -30.69 -35.86
CA GLU A 54 38.03 -30.27 -36.51
C GLU A 54 39.26 -30.58 -35.66
N ARG A 55 39.15 -30.54 -34.33
CA ARG A 55 40.20 -31.00 -33.42
C ARG A 55 40.48 -32.49 -33.59
N GLU A 56 39.44 -33.33 -33.69
CA GLU A 56 39.59 -34.77 -33.92
C GLU A 56 40.24 -35.08 -35.28
N LYS A 57 39.89 -34.33 -36.33
CA LYS A 57 40.49 -34.49 -37.67
C LYS A 57 41.91 -33.95 -37.79
N SER A 58 42.30 -33.00 -36.94
CA SER A 58 43.61 -32.35 -37.00
C SER A 58 44.80 -33.29 -36.74
N ALA A 59 44.55 -34.54 -36.30
CA ALA A 59 45.57 -35.59 -36.20
C ALA A 59 45.99 -36.19 -37.57
N GLY A 60 45.26 -35.90 -38.65
CA GLY A 60 45.54 -36.39 -40.01
C GLY A 60 46.23 -35.38 -40.93
N PRO A 61 46.53 -35.76 -42.19
CA PRO A 61 47.05 -34.84 -43.20
C PRO A 61 46.08 -33.67 -43.44
N LEU A 62 46.62 -32.45 -43.39
CA LEU A 62 45.84 -31.22 -43.54
C LEU A 62 45.28 -31.08 -44.97
N ASN A 63 43.96 -31.02 -45.10
CA ASN A 63 43.28 -30.67 -46.34
C ASN A 63 42.90 -29.18 -46.32
N LEU A 64 43.47 -28.39 -47.24
CA LEU A 64 43.24 -26.95 -47.33
C LEU A 64 41.80 -26.59 -47.72
N GLU A 65 41.14 -27.42 -48.53
CA GLU A 65 39.77 -27.18 -48.97
C GLU A 65 38.78 -27.33 -47.81
N SER A 66 38.97 -28.36 -46.96
CA SER A 66 38.12 -28.55 -45.78
C SER A 66 38.29 -27.42 -44.78
N LEU A 67 39.52 -26.94 -44.56
CA LEU A 67 39.79 -25.80 -43.68
C LEU A 67 39.08 -24.52 -44.16
N ARG A 68 39.07 -24.28 -45.48
CA ARG A 68 38.36 -23.14 -46.07
C ARG A 68 36.86 -23.24 -45.86
N ALA A 69 36.27 -24.42 -46.09
CA ALA A 69 34.84 -24.66 -45.88
C ALA A 69 34.43 -24.45 -44.41
N VAL A 70 35.22 -24.99 -43.48
CA VAL A 70 35.03 -24.80 -42.03
C VAL A 70 35.11 -23.33 -41.66
N SER A 71 36.14 -22.61 -42.12
CA SER A 71 36.30 -21.18 -41.83
C SER A 71 35.09 -20.36 -42.32
N GLN A 72 34.59 -20.67 -43.52
CA GLN A 72 33.38 -20.03 -44.05
C GLN A 72 32.16 -20.35 -43.18
N TYR A 73 31.98 -21.61 -42.77
CA TYR A 73 30.86 -22.03 -41.91
C TYR A 73 30.93 -21.39 -40.52
N VAL A 74 32.11 -21.33 -39.90
CA VAL A 74 32.30 -20.63 -38.61
C VAL A 74 31.95 -19.15 -38.75
N ARG A 75 32.37 -18.49 -39.84
CA ARG A 75 32.01 -17.08 -40.09
C ARG A 75 30.49 -16.88 -40.21
N THR A 76 29.78 -17.79 -40.88
CA THR A 76 28.31 -17.69 -40.99
C THR A 76 27.62 -17.93 -39.64
N LEU A 77 28.08 -18.90 -38.84
CA LEU A 77 27.59 -19.10 -37.47
C LEU A 77 27.85 -17.88 -36.57
N CYS A 78 29.05 -17.31 -36.60
CA CYS A 78 29.36 -16.09 -35.85
C CYS A 78 28.51 -14.90 -36.30
N ALA A 79 28.24 -14.76 -37.61
CA ALA A 79 27.34 -13.72 -38.11
C ALA A 79 25.90 -13.92 -37.61
N ARG A 80 25.39 -15.17 -37.62
CA ARG A 80 24.07 -15.52 -37.07
C ARG A 80 23.99 -15.27 -35.56
N GLY A 81 25.03 -15.63 -34.81
CA GLY A 81 25.13 -15.37 -33.37
C GLY A 81 25.03 -13.88 -33.06
N ARG A 82 25.81 -13.04 -33.75
CA ARG A 82 25.72 -11.57 -33.61
C ARG A 82 24.34 -11.02 -33.98
N ALA A 83 23.70 -11.57 -35.00
CA ALA A 83 22.35 -11.17 -35.37
C ALA A 83 21.31 -11.52 -34.27
N ALA A 84 21.42 -12.70 -33.66
CA ALA A 84 20.59 -13.12 -32.53
C ALA A 84 20.84 -12.23 -31.29
N ASP A 85 22.10 -11.91 -30.98
CA ASP A 85 22.45 -11.01 -29.87
C ASP A 85 21.86 -9.60 -30.07
N LEU A 86 21.95 -9.06 -31.28
CA LEU A 86 21.29 -7.79 -31.63
C LEU A 86 19.76 -7.87 -31.50
N HIS A 87 19.16 -9.01 -31.84
CA HIS A 87 17.72 -9.22 -31.71
C HIS A 87 17.29 -9.30 -30.24
N LEU A 88 18.05 -10.00 -29.40
CA LEU A 88 17.85 -10.01 -27.94
C LEU A 88 17.93 -8.60 -27.36
N GLY A 89 18.88 -7.78 -27.78
CA GLY A 89 18.97 -6.37 -27.36
C GLY A 89 17.74 -5.54 -27.74
N LYS A 90 17.17 -5.76 -28.93
CA LYS A 90 15.90 -5.11 -29.34
C LYS A 90 14.71 -5.59 -28.51
N ILE A 91 14.63 -6.89 -28.23
CA ILE A 91 13.57 -7.48 -27.40
C ILE A 91 13.65 -6.96 -25.96
N ALA A 92 14.85 -6.79 -25.39
CA ALA A 92 15.05 -6.23 -24.06
C ALA A 92 14.46 -4.81 -23.95
N LYS A 93 14.76 -3.92 -24.90
CA LYS A 93 14.19 -2.56 -24.94
C LYS A 93 12.66 -2.57 -25.06
N LYS A 94 12.09 -3.47 -25.87
CA LYS A 94 10.64 -3.64 -25.97
C LYS A 94 10.02 -4.12 -24.65
N LYS A 95 10.69 -5.04 -23.96
CA LYS A 95 10.26 -5.55 -22.65
C LYS A 95 10.23 -4.43 -21.61
N GLU A 96 11.28 -3.62 -21.53
CA GLU A 96 11.35 -2.47 -20.62
C GLU A 96 10.19 -1.50 -20.86
N ALA A 97 9.91 -1.15 -22.12
CA ALA A 97 8.78 -0.31 -22.47
C ALA A 97 7.42 -0.94 -22.07
N ALA A 98 7.23 -2.23 -22.33
CA ALA A 98 6.00 -2.93 -21.95
C ALA A 98 5.82 -3.04 -20.42
N LEU A 99 6.90 -3.20 -19.66
CA LEU A 99 6.87 -3.18 -18.20
C LEU A 99 6.51 -1.79 -17.66
N ALA A 100 7.01 -0.72 -18.26
CA ALA A 100 6.62 0.64 -17.90
C ALA A 100 5.11 0.87 -18.13
N GLU A 101 4.58 0.45 -19.28
CA GLU A 101 3.12 0.49 -19.55
C GLU A 101 2.32 -0.30 -18.51
N LEU A 102 2.79 -1.49 -18.11
CA LEU A 102 2.14 -2.32 -17.11
C LEU A 102 2.14 -1.65 -15.72
N VAL A 103 3.24 -1.03 -15.32
CA VAL A 103 3.32 -0.29 -14.05
C VAL A 103 2.32 0.86 -14.03
N GLU A 104 2.18 1.61 -15.13
CA GLU A 104 1.17 2.66 -15.23
C GLU A 104 -0.26 2.12 -15.19
N ALA A 105 -0.53 1.01 -15.88
CA ALA A 105 -1.83 0.35 -15.83
C ALA A 105 -2.19 -0.07 -14.40
N ASN A 106 -1.25 -0.69 -13.68
CA ASN A 106 -1.38 -1.08 -12.28
C ASN A 106 -1.65 0.11 -11.35
N ARG A 107 -0.91 1.22 -11.51
CA ARG A 107 -1.14 2.45 -10.74
C ARG A 107 -2.56 2.97 -10.95
N ASN A 108 -3.03 3.01 -12.19
CA ASN A 108 -4.38 3.47 -12.51
C ASN A 108 -5.49 2.60 -11.90
N VAL A 109 -5.31 1.27 -11.89
CA VAL A 109 -6.27 0.35 -11.25
C VAL A 109 -6.28 0.57 -9.74
N LYS A 110 -5.12 0.61 -9.09
CA LYS A 110 -5.00 0.85 -7.63
C LYS A 110 -5.63 2.17 -7.20
N LEU A 111 -5.45 3.25 -7.96
CA LEU A 111 -6.07 4.53 -7.66
C LEU A 111 -7.60 4.44 -7.64
N LEU A 112 -8.22 3.72 -8.58
CA LEU A 112 -9.67 3.53 -8.61
C LEU A 112 -10.16 2.57 -7.52
N GLU A 113 -9.37 1.56 -7.15
CA GLU A 113 -9.68 0.65 -6.04
C GLU A 113 -9.68 1.40 -4.71
N ASN A 114 -8.68 2.23 -4.44
CA ASN A 114 -8.65 3.08 -3.24
C ASN A 114 -9.89 4.00 -3.18
N VAL A 115 -10.22 4.68 -4.28
CA VAL A 115 -11.43 5.52 -4.35
C VAL A 115 -12.71 4.70 -4.12
N ARG A 116 -12.75 3.45 -4.58
CA ARG A 116 -13.88 2.54 -4.31
C ARG A 116 -13.95 2.19 -2.83
N GLU A 117 -12.84 1.86 -2.19
CA GLU A 117 -12.76 1.53 -0.77
C GLU A 117 -13.24 2.70 0.10
N ASP A 118 -12.74 3.92 -0.16
CA ASP A 118 -13.17 5.14 0.52
C ASP A 118 -14.68 5.36 0.41
N ARG A 119 -15.26 5.11 -0.77
CA ARG A 119 -16.70 5.24 -1.02
C ARG A 119 -17.53 4.15 -0.34
N VAL A 120 -17.00 2.93 -0.25
CA VAL A 120 -17.64 1.83 0.49
C VAL A 120 -17.67 2.15 1.97
N GLU A 121 -16.57 2.67 2.52
CA GLU A 121 -16.49 3.07 3.92
C GLU A 121 -17.45 4.22 4.24
N ALA A 122 -17.47 5.27 3.41
CA ALA A 122 -18.42 6.37 3.55
C ALA A 122 -19.88 5.89 3.53
N TRP A 123 -20.22 4.99 2.61
CA TRP A 123 -21.57 4.40 2.53
C TRP A 123 -21.91 3.56 3.77
N ARG A 124 -20.97 2.76 4.30
CA ARG A 124 -21.17 2.00 5.55
C ARG A 124 -21.43 2.92 6.73
N ASN A 125 -20.69 4.02 6.83
CA ASN A 125 -20.86 5.01 7.89
C ASN A 125 -22.22 5.72 7.78
N GLU A 126 -22.69 6.00 6.56
CA GLU A 126 -24.02 6.58 6.33
C GLU A 126 -25.14 5.61 6.70
N VAL A 127 -25.06 4.34 6.28
CA VAL A 127 -26.04 3.30 6.66
C VAL A 127 -26.07 3.11 8.18
N ALA A 128 -24.91 3.07 8.84
CA ALA A 128 -24.84 2.97 10.29
C ALA A 128 -25.49 4.17 11.00
N ARG A 129 -25.35 5.38 10.45
CA ARG A 129 -26.04 6.58 10.95
C ARG A 129 -27.54 6.52 10.74
N GLU A 130 -28.00 6.08 9.56
CA GLU A 130 -29.44 5.89 9.27
C GLU A 130 -30.06 4.84 10.21
N ASP A 131 -29.39 3.71 10.41
CA ASP A 131 -29.83 2.65 11.29
C ASP A 131 -29.89 3.13 12.76
N GLN A 132 -28.87 3.87 13.22
CA GLN A 132 -28.87 4.46 14.55
C GLN A 132 -30.01 5.47 14.73
N ALA A 133 -30.23 6.35 13.75
CA ALA A 133 -31.33 7.31 13.78
C ALA A 133 -32.69 6.61 13.81
N PHE A 134 -32.86 5.53 13.05
CA PHE A 134 -34.06 4.70 13.06
C PHE A 134 -34.29 4.03 14.43
N LEU A 135 -33.24 3.50 15.06
CA LEU A 135 -33.32 2.94 16.41
C LEU A 135 -33.68 4.00 17.46
N ASP A 136 -33.13 5.20 17.34
CA ASP A 136 -33.43 6.32 18.22
C ASP A 136 -34.90 6.77 18.07
N GLU A 137 -35.42 6.81 16.84
CA GLU A 137 -36.84 7.08 16.56
C GLU A 137 -37.76 6.01 17.17
N LEU A 138 -37.42 4.73 17.03
CA LEU A 138 -38.14 3.63 17.68
C LEU A 138 -38.08 3.73 19.21
N GLY A 139 -36.92 4.12 19.76
CA GLY A 139 -36.72 4.36 21.18
C GLY A 139 -37.62 5.48 21.71
N VAL A 140 -37.66 6.63 21.03
CA VAL A 140 -38.51 7.78 21.38
C VAL A 140 -40.01 7.42 21.26
N GLY A 141 -40.41 6.71 20.20
CA GLY A 141 -41.78 6.26 19.99
C GLY A 141 -42.24 5.23 21.02
N GLY A 142 -41.38 4.26 21.36
CA GLY A 142 -41.62 3.26 22.40
C GLY A 142 -41.75 3.87 23.79
N PHE A 143 -40.89 4.85 24.11
CA PHE A 143 -40.95 5.56 25.39
C PHE A 143 -42.26 6.36 25.55
N ARG A 144 -42.74 7.02 24.48
CA ARG A 144 -44.05 7.72 24.50
C ARG A 144 -45.22 6.76 24.79
N ARG A 145 -45.20 5.54 24.25
CA ARG A 145 -46.25 4.54 24.52
C ARG A 145 -46.17 3.95 25.93
N ARG A 146 -44.96 3.72 26.46
CA ARG A 146 -44.79 3.21 27.84
C ARG A 146 -45.18 4.23 28.90
N ARG A 147 -45.05 5.54 28.67
CA ARG A 147 -45.54 6.56 29.61
C ARG A 147 -47.06 6.46 29.83
N GLY A 148 -47.84 6.09 28.81
CA GLY A 148 -49.27 5.76 28.97
C GLY A 148 -49.51 4.42 29.69
N GLY A 149 -48.57 3.48 29.58
CA GLY A 149 -48.59 2.19 30.29
C GLY A 149 -48.30 2.31 31.78
N VAL A 150 -47.36 3.17 32.20
CA VAL A 150 -47.07 3.41 33.64
C VAL A 150 -48.28 4.03 34.34
N VAL A 151 -49.04 4.91 33.67
CA VAL A 151 -50.32 5.41 34.19
C VAL A 151 -51.34 4.28 34.34
N ARG A 152 -51.41 3.34 33.39
CA ARG A 152 -52.29 2.16 33.52
C ARG A 152 -51.84 1.20 34.62
N VAL A 153 -50.55 0.90 34.73
CA VAL A 153 -50.02 0.03 35.79
C VAL A 153 -50.21 0.69 37.16
N ALA A 154 -49.90 1.99 37.30
CA ALA A 154 -50.18 2.74 38.52
C ALA A 154 -51.68 2.77 38.83
N PHE A 155 -52.55 2.95 37.84
CA PHE A 155 -54.01 2.87 38.01
C PHE A 155 -54.46 1.48 38.49
N PHE A 156 -53.97 0.40 37.89
CA PHE A 156 -54.28 -0.97 38.34
C PHE A 156 -53.71 -1.28 39.73
N LEU A 157 -52.55 -0.72 40.09
CA LEU A 157 -51.95 -0.89 41.40
C LEU A 157 -52.71 -0.09 42.49
N ILE A 158 -53.17 1.12 42.16
CA ILE A 158 -54.08 1.90 43.01
C ILE A 158 -55.45 1.21 43.13
N LEU A 159 -56.00 0.66 42.04
CA LEU A 159 -57.25 -0.10 42.06
C LEU A 159 -57.12 -1.38 42.89
N ALA A 160 -56.00 -2.10 42.78
CA ALA A 160 -55.70 -3.27 43.59
C ALA A 160 -55.54 -2.90 45.07
N LEU A 161 -54.84 -1.81 45.39
CA LEU A 161 -54.75 -1.29 46.76
C LEU A 161 -56.11 -0.82 47.30
N ALA A 162 -56.97 -0.23 46.46
CA ALA A 162 -58.32 0.16 46.82
C ALA A 162 -59.23 -1.06 47.05
N LEU A 163 -59.08 -2.14 46.26
CA LEU A 163 -59.79 -3.40 46.46
C LEU A 163 -59.31 -4.13 47.72
N VAL A 164 -58.00 -4.14 48.00
CA VAL A 164 -57.45 -4.71 49.24
C VAL A 164 -57.88 -3.88 50.45
N GLY A 165 -57.76 -2.55 50.40
CA GLY A 165 -58.21 -1.65 51.45
C GLY A 165 -59.73 -1.70 51.68
N GLY A 166 -60.50 -1.75 50.60
CA GLY A 166 -61.95 -1.93 50.63
C GLY A 166 -62.36 -3.30 51.20
N GLY A 167 -61.62 -4.36 50.84
CA GLY A 167 -61.80 -5.70 51.41
C GLY A 167 -61.54 -5.74 52.92
N VAL A 168 -60.48 -5.07 53.39
CA VAL A 168 -60.17 -4.94 54.82
C VAL A 168 -61.25 -4.11 55.55
N PHE A 169 -61.74 -3.03 54.95
CA PHE A 169 -62.82 -2.21 55.51
C PHE A 169 -64.15 -2.98 55.60
N ALA A 170 -64.53 -3.70 54.55
CA ALA A 170 -65.73 -4.52 54.49
C ALA A 170 -65.67 -5.70 55.49
N TYR A 171 -64.50 -6.31 55.68
CA TYR A 171 -64.26 -7.33 56.71
C TYR A 171 -64.46 -6.76 58.13
N LYS A 172 -63.94 -5.55 58.41
CA LYS A 172 -64.07 -4.92 59.73
C LYS A 172 -65.51 -4.48 60.06
N LYS A 173 -66.31 -4.16 59.03
CA LYS A 173 -67.75 -3.84 59.15
C LYS A 173 -68.67 -5.07 59.14
N GLY A 174 -68.12 -6.28 59.01
CA GLY A 174 -68.89 -7.53 59.11
C GLY A 174 -69.60 -7.97 57.82
N TYR A 175 -69.27 -7.38 56.67
CA TYR A 175 -69.92 -7.70 55.39
C TYR A 175 -69.29 -8.89 54.65
N LEU A 176 -68.11 -9.39 55.06
CA LEU A 176 -67.48 -10.58 54.46
C LEU A 176 -67.22 -11.68 55.50
N SER A 177 -67.69 -12.89 55.17
CA SER A 177 -67.42 -14.13 55.93
C SER A 177 -65.94 -14.53 55.86
N LYS A 178 -65.43 -15.16 56.92
CA LYS A 178 -64.02 -15.59 57.08
C LYS A 178 -63.55 -16.60 56.03
N ASP A 179 -64.44 -17.28 55.33
CA ASP A 179 -64.08 -18.41 54.47
C ASP A 179 -63.59 -18.01 53.07
N TYR A 180 -63.68 -16.74 52.70
CA TYR A 180 -63.42 -16.28 51.32
C TYR A 180 -61.93 -16.30 50.92
N TRP A 181 -60.99 -16.30 51.88
CA TRP A 181 -59.56 -16.18 51.60
C TRP A 181 -58.85 -17.51 51.28
N ARG A 182 -59.53 -18.66 51.38
CA ARG A 182 -58.90 -19.99 51.20
C ARG A 182 -58.87 -20.51 49.76
N GLN A 183 -59.40 -19.77 48.78
CA GLN A 183 -59.54 -20.26 47.40
C GLN A 183 -58.63 -19.57 46.36
N LEU A 184 -57.61 -18.81 46.76
CA LEU A 184 -56.73 -18.16 45.79
C LEU A 184 -55.64 -19.12 45.26
N PRO A 185 -55.47 -19.26 43.92
CA PRO A 185 -54.54 -20.21 43.31
C PRO A 185 -53.08 -19.76 43.40
N GLU A 186 -52.20 -20.71 43.68
CA GLU A 186 -50.74 -20.55 43.84
C GLU A 186 -50.07 -20.33 42.46
N VAL A 187 -49.44 -19.17 42.26
CA VAL A 187 -48.76 -18.82 41.00
C VAL A 187 -47.27 -19.16 41.09
N GLN A 188 -46.82 -20.16 40.33
CA GLN A 188 -45.40 -20.55 40.28
C GLN A 188 -44.62 -19.78 39.21
N LEU A 189 -43.48 -19.21 39.59
CA LEU A 189 -42.53 -18.47 38.74
C LEU A 189 -41.31 -19.34 38.42
N ASN A 190 -41.20 -19.81 37.17
CA ASN A 190 -40.06 -20.61 36.69
C ASN A 190 -38.89 -19.73 36.21
N LYS A 191 -37.67 -20.18 36.55
CA LYS A 191 -36.36 -19.56 36.33
C LYS A 191 -35.72 -20.19 35.07
N VAL A 192 -35.38 -19.38 34.06
CA VAL A 192 -34.65 -19.85 32.87
C VAL A 192 -33.25 -19.25 32.87
N ALA A 193 -32.24 -20.12 32.87
CA ALA A 193 -30.84 -19.80 32.64
C ALA A 193 -30.32 -20.66 31.47
N SER A 194 -29.64 -20.02 30.50
CA SER A 194 -28.79 -20.65 29.48
C SER A 194 -27.75 -19.59 29.08
N SER A 195 -26.45 -19.76 29.32
CA SER A 195 -25.51 -20.67 28.64
C SER A 195 -25.32 -20.32 27.17
N THR A 196 -24.14 -19.81 26.80
CA THR A 196 -23.38 -20.17 25.60
C THR A 196 -22.03 -19.45 25.55
N ALA A 197 -20.96 -20.22 25.31
CA ALA A 197 -19.65 -19.79 24.84
C ALA A 197 -19.35 -20.52 23.51
N PRO A 198 -18.42 -20.03 22.68
CA PRO A 198 -17.75 -20.90 21.74
C PRO A 198 -16.21 -20.81 21.75
N SER A 199 -15.63 -21.99 21.56
CA SER A 199 -14.23 -22.33 21.33
C SER A 199 -13.79 -21.96 19.89
N GLY A 200 -12.59 -21.40 19.74
CA GLY A 200 -11.95 -21.12 18.46
C GLY A 200 -10.61 -21.86 18.36
N ALA A 201 -10.53 -22.80 17.41
CA ALA A 201 -9.34 -23.60 17.11
C ALA A 201 -8.38 -22.86 16.17
N ALA A 202 -7.09 -22.92 16.50
CA ALA A 202 -5.98 -22.37 15.71
C ALA A 202 -5.50 -23.38 14.65
N ILE A 203 -5.24 -22.88 13.44
CA ILE A 203 -4.54 -23.60 12.36
C ILE A 203 -3.31 -22.76 12.00
N SER A 204 -2.12 -23.25 12.37
CA SER A 204 -0.83 -22.68 11.98
C SER A 204 -0.19 -23.56 10.89
N GLY A 205 -0.13 -23.06 9.66
CA GLY A 205 0.62 -23.67 8.55
C GLY A 205 1.95 -22.96 8.35
N GLY A 206 3.05 -23.69 8.51
CA GLY A 206 4.41 -23.23 8.20
C GLY A 206 4.75 -23.38 6.72
N ILE A 207 5.49 -22.43 6.17
CA ILE A 207 6.08 -22.50 4.83
C ILE A 207 7.60 -22.38 4.99
N SER A 208 8.29 -23.46 4.61
CA SER A 208 9.75 -23.59 4.57
C SER A 208 10.30 -23.03 3.26
N ALA A 209 11.36 -22.22 3.34
CA ALA A 209 12.10 -21.72 2.18
C ALA A 209 13.27 -22.67 1.80
N PRO A 210 13.60 -22.84 0.51
CA PRO A 210 14.79 -23.58 0.10
C PRO A 210 16.02 -22.66 -0.01
N ALA A 211 17.12 -23.07 0.62
CA ALA A 211 18.43 -22.45 0.49
C ALA A 211 19.11 -22.88 -0.82
N ALA A 212 19.56 -21.92 -1.62
CA ALA A 212 20.34 -22.14 -2.83
C ALA A 212 21.84 -22.11 -2.50
N SER A 213 22.53 -23.22 -2.80
CA SER A 213 23.99 -23.35 -2.76
C SER A 213 24.62 -22.83 -4.05
N ALA A 214 25.49 -21.84 -3.94
CA ALA A 214 26.31 -21.31 -5.02
C ALA A 214 27.71 -21.95 -4.98
N THR A 215 28.03 -22.72 -6.01
CA THR A 215 29.38 -23.26 -6.26
C THR A 215 30.08 -22.34 -7.25
N GLN A 216 31.14 -21.66 -6.81
CA GLN A 216 32.07 -20.93 -7.67
C GLN A 216 33.18 -21.87 -8.14
N GLU A 217 33.22 -22.15 -9.44
CA GLU A 217 34.41 -22.71 -10.09
C GLU A 217 35.11 -21.59 -10.88
N ALA A 218 36.28 -21.20 -10.39
CA ALA A 218 37.20 -20.31 -11.07
C ALA A 218 38.00 -21.11 -12.10
N SER A 219 37.78 -20.84 -13.39
CA SER A 219 38.60 -21.36 -14.49
C SER A 219 39.76 -20.41 -14.75
N SER A 220 40.97 -20.85 -14.43
CA SER A 220 42.23 -20.21 -14.77
C SER A 220 42.60 -20.54 -16.23
N LEU A 221 42.60 -19.52 -17.09
CA LEU A 221 43.18 -19.60 -18.42
C LEU A 221 44.72 -19.42 -18.35
N PRO A 222 45.51 -20.22 -19.07
CA PRO A 222 46.96 -20.02 -19.17
C PRO A 222 47.31 -18.82 -20.08
N PRO A 223 48.50 -18.22 -19.88
CA PRO A 223 48.92 -17.00 -20.57
C PRO A 223 49.17 -17.22 -22.08
N ASP A 224 48.71 -16.27 -22.88
CA ASP A 224 48.88 -16.19 -24.32
C ASP A 224 50.34 -16.33 -24.76
N VAL A 225 50.61 -17.34 -25.58
CA VAL A 225 51.81 -17.41 -26.42
C VAL A 225 51.57 -16.49 -27.61
N ILE A 226 52.15 -15.29 -27.55
CA ILE A 226 52.20 -14.35 -28.67
C ILE A 226 53.12 -14.97 -29.73
N TYR A 227 52.52 -15.64 -30.72
CA TYR A 227 53.21 -16.11 -31.90
C TYR A 227 53.34 -14.92 -32.86
N ASP A 228 54.57 -14.46 -33.13
CA ASP A 228 54.87 -13.40 -34.09
C ASP A 228 55.12 -14.05 -35.47
N PRO A 229 54.16 -13.98 -36.43
CA PRO A 229 54.26 -14.66 -37.71
C PRO A 229 55.12 -13.91 -38.73
N THR A 230 55.88 -12.89 -38.32
CA THR A 230 56.58 -12.01 -39.27
C THR A 230 57.90 -12.57 -39.79
N GLU A 231 58.53 -13.55 -39.12
CA GLU A 231 59.86 -14.05 -39.53
C GLU A 231 59.82 -15.10 -40.66
N GLU A 232 58.79 -15.96 -40.75
CA GLU A 232 58.77 -17.02 -41.78
C GLU A 232 58.29 -16.56 -43.16
N VAL A 233 57.59 -15.41 -43.24
CA VAL A 233 57.07 -14.88 -44.51
C VAL A 233 58.20 -14.29 -45.39
N PHE A 234 59.34 -13.94 -44.79
CA PHE A 234 60.43 -13.27 -45.51
C PHE A 234 61.28 -14.20 -46.38
N TYR A 235 61.35 -15.50 -46.06
CA TYR A 235 62.19 -16.44 -46.84
C TYR A 235 61.54 -16.87 -48.16
N PHE A 236 60.20 -16.92 -48.23
CA PHE A 236 59.47 -17.38 -49.42
C PHE A 236 59.37 -16.33 -50.55
N ALA A 237 59.60 -15.05 -50.24
CA ALA A 237 59.48 -13.97 -51.23
C ALA A 237 60.70 -13.85 -52.17
N SER A 238 61.85 -14.43 -51.80
CA SER A 238 63.09 -14.27 -52.56
C SER A 238 63.18 -15.16 -53.81
N GLU A 239 62.43 -16.27 -53.89
CA GLU A 239 62.47 -17.18 -55.04
C GLU A 239 61.46 -16.84 -56.16
N LEU A 240 60.45 -16.01 -55.90
CA LEU A 240 59.41 -15.64 -56.88
C LEU A 240 59.79 -14.43 -57.77
N GLY A 241 60.98 -13.87 -57.60
CA GLY A 241 61.42 -12.59 -58.18
C GLY A 241 61.65 -12.52 -59.69
N LYS A 242 61.28 -13.52 -60.51
CA LYS A 242 61.59 -13.52 -61.96
C LYS A 242 60.40 -13.55 -62.92
N ASN A 243 59.15 -13.66 -62.46
CA ASN A 243 57.98 -13.69 -63.36
C ASN A 243 57.01 -12.52 -63.13
N LEU A 244 57.25 -11.43 -63.87
CA LEU A 244 56.42 -10.31 -64.36
C LEU A 244 54.97 -9.99 -63.88
N ARG A 245 54.44 -10.48 -62.75
CA ARG A 245 53.14 -10.01 -62.19
C ARG A 245 53.23 -9.30 -60.84
N VAL A 246 54.41 -9.27 -60.24
CA VAL A 246 54.66 -8.70 -58.90
C VAL A 246 54.28 -7.21 -58.83
N SER A 247 54.52 -6.42 -59.89
CA SER A 247 54.23 -4.98 -59.86
C SER A 247 52.74 -4.64 -59.73
N SER A 248 51.86 -5.44 -60.34
CA SER A 248 50.40 -5.24 -60.25
C SER A 248 49.86 -5.60 -58.86
N VAL A 249 50.40 -6.66 -58.25
CA VAL A 249 50.03 -7.10 -56.90
C VAL A 249 50.53 -6.11 -55.85
N LEU A 250 51.74 -5.55 -56.02
CA LEU A 250 52.27 -4.50 -55.14
C LEU A 250 51.39 -3.25 -55.17
N LYS A 251 50.95 -2.79 -56.36
CA LYS A 251 50.01 -1.66 -56.47
C LYS A 251 48.69 -1.94 -55.75
N GLN A 252 48.11 -3.13 -55.94
CA GLN A 252 46.89 -3.52 -55.24
C GLN A 252 47.08 -3.58 -53.73
N LEU A 253 48.24 -4.04 -53.25
CA LEU A 253 48.59 -4.07 -51.84
C LEU A 253 48.70 -2.66 -51.26
N ASP A 254 49.33 -1.73 -51.99
CA ASP A 254 49.45 -0.33 -51.57
C ASP A 254 48.09 0.37 -51.53
N GLU A 255 47.20 0.11 -52.50
CA GLU A 255 45.82 0.59 -52.47
C GLU A 255 45.01 0.02 -51.30
N GLN A 256 45.16 -1.29 -51.02
CA GLN A 256 44.53 -1.93 -49.86
C GLN A 256 45.04 -1.33 -48.55
N LYS A 257 46.35 -1.11 -48.42
CA LYS A 257 46.96 -0.44 -47.26
C LYS A 257 46.42 0.97 -47.08
N ALA A 258 46.28 1.74 -48.17
CA ALA A 258 45.71 3.08 -48.11
C ALA A 258 44.25 3.07 -47.63
N ARG A 259 43.42 2.14 -48.14
CA ARG A 259 42.03 1.96 -47.69
C ARG A 259 41.92 1.52 -46.24
N ILE A 260 42.86 0.71 -45.75
CA ILE A 260 42.92 0.30 -44.34
C ILE A 260 43.23 1.51 -43.48
N ARG A 261 44.26 2.31 -43.82
CA ARG A 261 44.60 3.54 -43.10
C ARG A 261 43.44 4.54 -43.05
N GLU A 262 42.74 4.75 -44.17
CA GLU A 262 41.56 5.62 -44.19
C GLU A 262 40.45 5.14 -43.25
N LYS A 263 40.21 3.82 -43.20
CA LYS A 263 39.24 3.23 -42.26
C LYS A 263 39.68 3.32 -40.81
N GLU A 264 40.98 3.13 -40.53
CA GLU A 264 41.55 3.31 -39.19
C GLU A 264 41.38 4.75 -38.72
N GLU A 265 41.69 5.74 -39.57
CA GLU A 265 41.45 7.15 -39.26
C GLU A 265 39.97 7.47 -39.06
N ALA A 266 39.08 6.89 -39.89
CA ALA A 266 37.64 7.07 -39.73
C ALA A 266 37.10 6.45 -38.43
N LEU A 267 37.63 5.29 -38.02
CA LEU A 267 37.30 4.66 -36.75
C LEU A 267 37.83 5.49 -35.57
N ALA A 268 39.07 5.97 -35.64
CA ALA A 268 39.65 6.83 -34.62
C ALA A 268 38.81 8.11 -34.40
N ARG A 269 38.38 8.77 -35.48
CA ARG A 269 37.47 9.94 -35.38
C ARG A 269 36.14 9.58 -34.72
N ARG A 270 35.57 8.41 -35.04
CA ARG A 270 34.31 7.95 -34.47
C ARG A 270 34.46 7.60 -32.98
N GLU A 271 35.60 7.03 -32.58
CA GLU A 271 35.92 6.78 -31.17
C GLU A 271 36.05 8.09 -30.40
N GLU A 272 36.75 9.09 -30.95
CA GLU A 272 36.81 10.43 -30.34
C GLU A 272 35.42 11.07 -30.19
N ASP A 273 34.57 10.98 -31.20
CA ASP A 273 33.19 11.50 -31.15
C ASP A 273 32.33 10.77 -30.10
N LEU A 274 32.51 9.45 -29.96
CA LEU A 274 31.81 8.66 -28.93
C LEU A 274 32.29 9.05 -27.53
N LEU A 275 33.60 9.21 -27.33
CA LEU A 275 34.17 9.66 -26.06
C LEU A 275 33.70 11.06 -25.69
N ARG A 276 33.53 11.97 -26.66
CA ARG A 276 32.93 13.30 -26.41
C ARG A 276 31.48 13.18 -25.94
N ARG A 277 30.67 12.37 -26.62
CA ARG A 277 29.26 12.15 -26.22
C ARG A 277 29.14 11.49 -24.86
N GLU A 278 30.03 10.56 -24.53
CA GLU A 278 30.07 9.91 -23.22
C GLU A 278 30.37 10.92 -22.11
N ARG A 279 31.35 11.81 -22.31
CA ARG A 279 31.62 12.91 -21.36
C ARG A 279 30.44 13.86 -21.21
N ASP A 280 29.77 14.22 -22.32
CA ASP A 280 28.59 15.09 -22.28
C ASP A 280 27.42 14.44 -21.54
N LEU A 281 27.26 13.11 -21.66
CA LEU A 281 26.24 12.37 -20.93
C LEU A 281 26.55 12.29 -19.44
N LEU A 282 27.79 11.99 -19.06
CA LEU A 282 28.23 11.99 -17.66
C LEU A 282 28.03 13.37 -17.02
N ALA A 283 28.37 14.46 -17.71
CA ALA A 283 28.14 15.81 -17.22
C ALA A 283 26.64 16.14 -17.00
N ARG A 284 25.75 15.58 -17.85
CA ARG A 284 24.31 15.72 -17.67
C ARG A 284 23.78 14.85 -16.53
N GLU A 285 24.34 13.66 -16.32
CA GLU A 285 24.02 12.81 -15.18
C GLU A 285 24.38 13.51 -13.87
N ASP A 286 25.57 14.10 -13.79
CA ASP A 286 26.00 14.91 -12.63
C ASP A 286 25.07 16.10 -12.39
N GLU A 287 24.63 16.80 -13.44
CA GLU A 287 23.68 17.92 -13.34
C GLU A 287 22.31 17.47 -12.81
N VAL A 288 21.81 16.32 -13.28
CA VAL A 288 20.54 15.75 -12.80
C VAL A 288 20.68 15.28 -11.35
N GLU A 289 21.80 14.66 -10.97
CA GLU A 289 22.05 14.25 -9.60
C GLU A 289 22.11 15.45 -8.64
N ALA A 290 22.75 16.54 -9.05
CA ALA A 290 22.78 17.80 -8.29
C ALA A 290 21.36 18.37 -8.09
N LYS A 291 20.57 18.47 -9.16
CA LYS A 291 19.17 18.93 -9.08
C LYS A 291 18.29 18.03 -8.20
N TRP A 292 18.53 16.73 -8.23
CA TRP A 292 17.82 15.78 -7.38
C TRP A 292 18.15 15.99 -5.90
N LYS A 293 19.44 16.18 -5.56
CA LYS A 293 19.88 16.50 -4.20
C LYS A 293 19.27 17.81 -3.70
N ASP A 294 19.24 18.84 -4.53
CA ASP A 294 18.61 20.13 -4.20
C ASP A 294 17.10 19.99 -3.95
N ALA A 295 16.40 19.21 -4.78
CA ALA A 295 14.97 18.94 -4.61
C ALA A 295 14.69 18.18 -3.31
N LEU A 296 15.54 17.20 -2.96
CA LEU A 296 15.41 16.44 -1.72
C LEU A 296 15.65 17.33 -0.49
N ALA A 297 16.67 18.20 -0.52
CA ALA A 297 16.91 19.18 0.52
C ALA A 297 15.74 20.17 0.69
N ALA A 298 15.12 20.60 -0.42
CA ALA A 298 13.94 21.46 -0.39
C ALA A 298 12.72 20.76 0.23
N LEU A 299 12.51 19.47 -0.06
CA LEU A 299 11.45 18.67 0.57
C LEU A 299 11.66 18.53 2.08
N GLU A 300 12.89 18.25 2.53
CA GLU A 300 13.21 18.19 3.96
C GLU A 300 12.99 19.55 4.65
N ALA A 301 13.35 20.65 3.99
CA ALA A 301 13.09 22.00 4.51
C ALA A 301 11.58 22.27 4.66
N ASN A 302 10.77 21.89 3.68
CA ASN A 302 9.31 22.03 3.74
C ASN A 302 8.69 21.17 4.85
N GLN A 303 9.17 19.94 5.05
CA GLN A 303 8.72 19.09 6.16
C GLN A 303 9.01 19.73 7.52
N LYS A 304 10.19 20.35 7.68
CA LYS A 304 10.53 21.09 8.91
C LYS A 304 9.62 22.30 9.13
N ILE A 305 9.25 23.01 8.06
CA ILE A 305 8.31 24.14 8.16
C ILE A 305 6.93 23.66 8.61
N ILE A 306 6.39 22.59 8.02
CA ILE A 306 5.10 22.02 8.40
C ILE A 306 5.13 21.55 9.86
N ALA A 307 6.16 20.81 10.27
CA ALA A 307 6.30 20.36 11.65
C ALA A 307 6.40 21.54 12.63
N ALA A 308 7.07 22.63 12.25
CA ALA A 308 7.14 23.84 13.05
C ALA A 308 5.76 24.55 13.14
N GLN A 309 5.00 24.60 12.04
CA GLN A 309 3.64 25.13 12.02
C GLN A 309 2.71 24.32 12.92
N ASP A 310 2.69 23.00 12.77
CA ASP A 310 1.89 22.09 13.60
C ASP A 310 2.21 22.27 15.09
N SER A 311 3.50 22.41 15.43
CA SER A 311 3.93 22.64 16.81
C SER A 311 3.46 23.99 17.37
N ARG A 312 3.43 25.02 16.51
CA ARG A 312 2.95 26.36 16.85
C ARG A 312 1.43 26.37 17.01
N GLU A 313 0.69 25.77 16.09
CA GLU A 313 -0.76 25.62 16.17
C GLU A 313 -1.17 24.81 17.40
N ALA A 314 -0.45 23.72 17.70
CA ALA A 314 -0.69 22.93 18.90
C ALA A 314 -0.46 23.76 20.18
N ARG A 315 0.58 24.62 20.20
CA ARG A 315 0.83 25.53 21.33
C ARG A 315 -0.25 26.60 21.46
N GLU A 316 -0.62 27.27 20.36
CA GLU A 316 -1.65 28.30 20.34
C GLU A 316 -3.02 27.72 20.74
N ARG A 317 -3.35 26.52 20.26
CA ARG A 317 -4.55 25.76 20.65
C ARG A 317 -4.54 25.45 22.14
N ARG A 318 -3.42 24.96 22.70
CA ARG A 318 -3.29 24.71 24.15
C ARG A 318 -3.44 25.99 24.98
N GLU A 319 -2.82 27.09 24.56
CA GLU A 319 -2.96 28.38 25.25
C GLU A 319 -4.41 28.91 25.19
N MET A 320 -5.09 28.75 24.05
CA MET A 320 -6.51 29.09 23.91
C MET A 320 -7.39 28.23 24.83
N ILE A 321 -7.17 26.92 24.87
CA ILE A 321 -7.88 25.99 25.76
C ILE A 321 -7.67 26.38 27.23
N ALA A 322 -6.43 26.66 27.64
CA ALA A 322 -6.12 27.08 28.99
C ALA A 322 -6.80 28.41 29.36
N ARG A 323 -6.87 29.38 28.44
CA ARG A 323 -7.58 30.65 28.64
C ARG A 323 -9.09 30.44 28.78
N LEU A 324 -9.69 29.60 27.93
CA LEU A 324 -11.12 29.27 28.01
C LEU A 324 -11.45 28.56 29.32
N ALA A 325 -10.65 27.56 29.71
CA ALA A 325 -10.82 26.85 30.98
C ALA A 325 -10.71 27.79 32.17
N LYS A 326 -9.74 28.72 32.16
CA LYS A 326 -9.60 29.74 33.22
C LYS A 326 -10.78 30.70 33.27
N ASN A 327 -11.28 31.17 32.13
CA ASN A 327 -12.43 32.08 32.06
C ASN A 327 -13.70 31.39 32.56
N ILE A 328 -13.98 30.17 32.10
CA ILE A 328 -15.14 29.38 32.53
C ILE A 328 -15.04 29.03 34.02
N GLY A 329 -13.86 28.58 34.48
CA GLY A 329 -13.62 28.20 35.87
C GLY A 329 -13.55 29.36 36.86
N SER A 330 -13.45 30.62 36.40
CA SER A 330 -13.50 31.81 37.27
C SER A 330 -14.87 32.49 37.26
N ALA A 331 -15.71 32.23 36.25
CA ALA A 331 -17.07 32.73 36.17
C ALA A 331 -17.98 32.12 37.25
N ARG A 332 -19.07 32.82 37.58
CA ARG A 332 -20.15 32.23 38.41
C ARG A 332 -20.75 31.02 37.67
N PRO A 333 -21.23 29.98 38.36
CA PRO A 333 -21.70 28.75 37.73
C PRO A 333 -22.72 28.94 36.60
N ALA A 334 -23.67 29.87 36.76
CA ALA A 334 -24.65 30.20 35.71
C ALA A 334 -24.01 30.81 34.45
N ASN A 335 -23.04 31.72 34.62
CA ASN A 335 -22.32 32.35 33.51
C ASN A 335 -21.32 31.36 32.87
N GLY A 336 -20.72 30.47 33.67
CA GLY A 336 -19.86 29.39 33.16
C GLY A 336 -20.64 28.41 32.28
N ALA A 337 -21.88 28.10 32.66
CA ALA A 337 -22.78 27.26 31.88
C ALA A 337 -23.12 27.90 30.53
N GLU A 338 -23.39 29.21 30.51
CA GLU A 338 -23.63 29.97 29.27
C GLU A 338 -22.38 29.99 28.37
N LEU A 339 -21.20 30.26 28.93
CA LEU A 339 -19.94 30.27 28.17
C LEU A 339 -19.65 28.91 27.49
N ILE A 340 -19.94 27.79 28.17
CA ILE A 340 -19.77 26.44 27.62
C ILE A 340 -20.65 26.21 26.38
N GLN A 341 -21.83 26.82 26.30
CA GLN A 341 -22.70 26.70 25.13
C GLN A 341 -22.12 27.34 23.87
N HIS A 342 -21.18 28.28 24.03
CA HIS A 342 -20.50 28.95 22.92
C HIS A 342 -19.13 28.36 22.58
N VAL A 343 -18.60 27.43 23.40
CA VAL A 343 -17.35 26.74 23.08
C VAL A 343 -17.59 25.74 21.94
N ASP A 344 -16.65 25.69 21.01
CA ASP A 344 -16.68 24.74 19.90
C ASP A 344 -16.59 23.29 20.43
N GLU A 345 -17.39 22.42 19.86
CA GLU A 345 -17.60 21.03 20.29
C GLU A 345 -16.30 20.23 20.19
N SER A 346 -15.44 20.57 19.22
CA SER A 346 -14.15 19.91 18.98
C SER A 346 -13.12 20.10 20.09
N ILE A 347 -13.14 21.25 20.78
CA ILE A 347 -12.19 21.60 21.84
C ILE A 347 -12.77 21.45 23.25
N LEU A 348 -14.10 21.33 23.36
CA LEU A 348 -14.80 21.24 24.63
C LEU A 348 -14.26 20.14 25.56
N PRO A 349 -13.95 18.90 25.11
CA PRO A 349 -13.37 17.87 25.97
C PRO A 349 -12.05 18.29 26.62
N GLU A 350 -11.19 18.98 25.87
CA GLU A 350 -9.89 19.43 26.34
C GLU A 350 -10.05 20.60 27.33
N VAL A 351 -11.00 21.50 27.09
CA VAL A 351 -11.32 22.61 28.00
C VAL A 351 -11.88 22.09 29.32
N LEU A 352 -12.78 21.10 29.30
CA LEU A 352 -13.39 20.55 30.52
C LEU A 352 -12.37 19.82 31.40
N LYS A 353 -11.36 19.17 30.79
CA LYS A 353 -10.27 18.49 31.52
C LYS A 353 -9.40 19.44 32.35
N GLU A 354 -9.27 20.70 31.94
CA GLU A 354 -8.46 21.71 32.62
C GLU A 354 -9.21 22.44 33.75
N ILE A 355 -10.53 22.22 33.90
CA ILE A 355 -11.35 22.81 34.97
C ILE A 355 -11.37 21.87 36.18
N THR A 356 -11.25 22.42 37.40
CA THR A 356 -11.31 21.61 38.62
C THR A 356 -12.69 20.98 38.84
N ASP A 357 -12.72 19.70 39.23
CA ASP A 357 -13.94 18.88 39.38
C ASP A 357 -15.02 19.54 40.25
N ALA A 358 -14.62 20.20 41.35
CA ALA A 358 -15.53 20.86 42.28
C ALA A 358 -16.26 22.08 41.67
N LYS A 359 -15.66 22.73 40.67
CA LYS A 359 -16.28 23.83 39.93
C LYS A 359 -17.06 23.31 38.73
N LEU A 360 -16.50 22.33 38.04
CA LEU A 360 -17.12 21.68 36.88
C LEU A 360 -18.50 21.11 37.25
N SER A 361 -18.58 20.34 38.34
CA SER A 361 -19.85 19.80 38.88
C SER A 361 -20.94 20.86 39.07
N LYS A 362 -20.61 22.00 39.70
CA LYS A 362 -21.56 23.11 39.91
C LYS A 362 -21.99 23.77 38.61
N ILE A 363 -21.09 23.88 37.63
CA ILE A 363 -21.40 24.42 36.30
C ILE A 363 -22.33 23.46 35.53
N LEU A 364 -22.05 22.15 35.57
CA LEU A 364 -22.88 21.14 34.91
C LEU A 364 -24.28 21.04 35.54
N GLU A 365 -24.39 21.21 36.84
CA GLU A 365 -25.69 21.27 37.54
C GLU A 365 -26.52 22.46 37.03
N GLN A 366 -25.90 23.64 36.90
CA GLN A 366 -26.56 24.83 36.33
C GLN A 366 -26.88 24.67 34.84
N LEU A 367 -26.02 24.01 34.08
CA LEU A 367 -26.30 23.67 32.69
C LEU A 367 -27.52 22.73 32.59
N GLY A 368 -27.67 21.82 33.55
CA GLY A 368 -28.82 20.91 33.66
C GLY A 368 -30.13 21.63 33.99
N THR A 369 -30.10 22.60 34.91
CA THR A 369 -31.28 23.43 35.23
C THR A 369 -31.66 24.33 34.06
N GLN A 370 -30.69 24.98 33.41
CA GLN A 370 -30.93 25.78 32.20
C GLN A 370 -31.45 24.94 31.03
N ALA A 371 -30.94 23.72 30.85
CA ALA A 371 -31.41 22.79 29.83
C ALA A 371 -32.86 22.33 30.07
N ALA A 372 -33.28 22.23 31.33
CA ALA A 372 -34.66 21.91 31.69
C ALA A 372 -35.61 23.09 31.41
N GLU A 373 -35.12 24.33 31.52
CA GLU A 373 -35.92 25.55 31.35
C GLU A 373 -35.99 26.07 29.91
N GLN A 374 -34.92 25.96 29.10
CA GLN A 374 -34.82 26.77 27.89
C GLN A 374 -34.77 26.09 26.51
N ASN A 375 -34.36 24.82 26.29
CA ASN A 375 -34.45 24.22 24.94
C ASN A 375 -33.95 22.76 24.85
N ARG A 376 -34.39 22.02 23.81
CA ARG A 376 -33.89 20.67 23.48
C ARG A 376 -32.38 20.61 23.22
N SER A 377 -31.77 21.66 22.65
CA SER A 377 -30.35 21.66 22.28
C SER A 377 -29.40 21.65 23.47
N ALA A 378 -29.78 22.28 24.59
CA ALA A 378 -29.00 22.26 25.82
C ALA A 378 -28.99 20.86 26.47
N ALA A 379 -30.12 20.13 26.39
CA ALA A 379 -30.19 18.75 26.86
C ALA A 379 -29.38 17.78 25.98
N GLU A 380 -29.34 17.99 24.67
CA GLU A 380 -28.51 17.22 23.74
C GLU A 380 -27.01 17.47 23.99
N ARG A 381 -26.61 18.73 24.21
CA ARG A 381 -25.23 19.07 24.60
C ARG A 381 -24.84 18.49 25.95
N LEU A 382 -25.74 18.49 26.94
CA LEU A 382 -25.45 17.90 28.25
C LEU A 382 -25.25 16.38 28.15
N LYS A 383 -26.07 15.69 27.34
CA LYS A 383 -25.86 14.26 27.05
C LYS A 383 -24.53 14.01 26.36
N LEU A 384 -24.16 14.84 25.40
CA LEU A 384 -22.86 14.76 24.73
C LEU A 384 -21.72 14.93 25.74
N ILE A 385 -21.78 15.94 26.61
CA ILE A 385 -20.78 16.19 27.67
C ILE A 385 -20.67 14.98 28.61
N MET A 386 -21.79 14.42 29.08
CA MET A 386 -21.77 13.25 29.96
C MET A 386 -21.18 12.01 29.26
N ASN A 387 -21.46 11.82 27.97
CA ASN A 387 -20.88 10.74 27.17
C ASN A 387 -19.36 10.94 26.99
N ILE A 388 -18.92 12.17 26.72
CA ILE A 388 -17.50 12.53 26.64
C ILE A 388 -16.80 12.26 27.97
N MET A 389 -17.38 12.68 29.11
CA MET A 389 -16.77 12.44 30.43
C MET A 389 -16.70 10.94 30.75
N GLY A 390 -17.75 10.16 30.46
CA GLY A 390 -17.73 8.71 30.66
C GLY A 390 -16.62 8.03 29.86
N LYS A 391 -16.41 8.43 28.61
CA LYS A 391 -15.29 7.93 27.78
C LYS A 391 -13.91 8.35 28.31
N VAL A 392 -13.80 9.53 28.91
CA VAL A 392 -12.55 10.00 29.53
C VAL A 392 -12.24 9.20 30.79
N GLU A 393 -13.25 8.88 31.61
CA GLU A 393 -13.09 8.02 32.78
C GLU A 393 -12.67 6.59 32.41
N GLU A 394 -13.28 6.00 31.37
CA GLU A 394 -12.87 4.68 30.85
C GLU A 394 -11.42 4.69 30.36
N ALA A 395 -11.04 5.67 29.52
CA ALA A 395 -9.70 5.77 28.97
C ALA A 395 -8.62 6.03 30.04
N THR A 396 -8.93 6.81 31.07
CA THR A 396 -8.00 7.04 32.19
C THR A 396 -7.91 5.83 33.12
N GLY A 397 -8.98 5.04 33.25
CA GLY A 397 -8.98 3.74 33.93
C GLY A 397 -8.07 2.73 33.24
N GLU A 398 -8.15 2.62 31.91
CA GLU A 398 -7.29 1.75 31.11
C GLU A 398 -5.81 2.18 31.13
N ALA A 399 -5.54 3.48 31.06
CA ALA A 399 -4.17 3.99 31.15
C ALA A 399 -3.53 3.70 32.52
N LYS A 400 -4.30 3.80 33.61
CA LYS A 400 -3.84 3.45 34.96
C LYS A 400 -3.62 1.95 35.12
N SER A 401 -4.49 1.10 34.58
CA SER A 401 -4.31 -0.36 34.63
C SER A 401 -3.11 -0.82 33.78
N ALA A 402 -2.91 -0.22 32.60
CA ALA A 402 -1.75 -0.49 31.74
C ALA A 402 -0.43 -0.01 32.35
N SER A 403 -0.42 1.13 33.06
CA SER A 403 0.75 1.60 33.80
C SER A 403 1.07 0.74 35.02
N ALA A 404 0.04 0.24 35.72
CA ALA A 404 0.21 -0.66 36.86
C ALA A 404 0.68 -2.06 36.45
N ALA A 405 0.42 -2.49 35.21
CA ALA A 405 0.90 -3.76 34.67
C ALA A 405 2.34 -3.70 34.11
N ARG A 406 2.92 -2.50 33.96
CA ARG A 406 4.30 -2.29 33.48
C ARG A 406 5.32 -2.05 34.59
N LEU A 407 4.85 -1.78 35.81
CA LEU A 407 5.64 -1.74 37.05
C LEU A 407 5.56 -3.12 37.71
#